data_AF-A0A533YJF3-F1
#
_entry.id   AF-A0A533YJF3-F1
#
_cell.length_a   1.000
_cell.length_b   1.000
_cell.length_c   1.000
_cell.angle_alpha   90.00
_cell.angle_beta   90.00
_cell.angle_gamma   90.00
#
_symmetry.space_group_name_H-M   'P 1'
#
loop_
_entity.id
_entity.type
_entity.pdbx_description
1 polymer ?
#
loop_
_entity_poly.entity_id
_entity_poly.type
_entity_poly.pdbx_seq_one_letter_code
_entity_poly.pdbx_strand_id
1 'polypeptide(L)'
;MPIHLIIDGYNLLGVRGGLRGDVEAKREALIRDLAGYRQRKGHPVTVVFDGWRSGHPVERAQWREGLEVVYSRQGETADTVIKRLAERYGSDCAVVSSDHEIGNFARAHG
;
A
#
# COMPACT_ATOMS: atom_id res chain seq x y z
N MET A 1 6.20 0.65 -19.92
CA MET A 1 6.70 1.46 -18.78
C MET A 1 6.20 0.81 -17.50
N PRO A 2 7.01 0.65 -16.46
CA PRO A 2 6.52 0.13 -15.18
C PRO A 2 5.59 1.16 -14.54
N ILE A 3 4.35 0.75 -14.25
CA ILE A 3 3.38 1.59 -13.54
C ILE A 3 3.69 1.52 -12.04
N HIS A 4 3.75 2.66 -11.38
CA HIS A 4 3.95 2.76 -9.93
C HIS A 4 2.66 2.41 -9.20
N LEU A 5 2.66 1.34 -8.41
CA LEU A 5 1.47 0.92 -7.68
C LEU A 5 1.42 1.58 -6.31
N ILE A 6 0.33 2.24 -5.99
CA ILE A 6 0.08 2.85 -4.68
C ILE A 6 -1.07 2.09 -4.02
N ILE A 7 -0.83 1.42 -2.91
CA ILE A 7 -1.77 0.48 -2.29
C ILE A 7 -2.21 0.97 -0.92
N ASP A 8 -3.51 0.95 -0.62
CA ASP A 8 -4.04 1.11 0.74
C ASP A 8 -3.86 -0.19 1.54
N GLY A 9 -2.96 -0.15 2.51
CA GLY A 9 -2.60 -1.29 3.33
C GLY A 9 -3.68 -1.74 4.31
N TYR A 10 -4.50 -0.84 4.88
CA TYR A 10 -5.55 -1.25 5.83
C TYR A 10 -6.80 -1.76 5.13
N ASN A 11 -7.16 -1.17 3.99
CA ASN A 11 -8.25 -1.70 3.19
C ASN A 11 -7.91 -3.12 2.71
N LEU A 12 -6.70 -3.32 2.16
CA LEU A 12 -6.24 -4.64 1.71
C LEU A 12 -6.14 -5.64 2.87
N LEU A 13 -5.67 -5.21 4.04
CA LEU A 13 -5.65 -6.03 5.25
C LEU A 13 -7.08 -6.39 5.71
N GLY A 14 -8.02 -5.45 5.63
CA GLY A 14 -9.44 -5.62 5.93
C GLY A 14 -10.11 -6.66 5.06
N VAL A 15 -9.94 -6.55 3.74
CA VAL A 15 -10.54 -7.49 2.79
C VAL A 15 -10.00 -8.90 2.97
N ARG A 16 -8.72 -9.06 3.32
CA ARG A 16 -8.12 -10.37 3.66
C ARG A 16 -8.58 -10.97 5.00
N GLY A 17 -9.58 -10.38 5.66
CA GLY A 17 -10.02 -10.80 7.00
C GLY A 17 -8.96 -10.51 8.09
N GLY A 18 -8.06 -9.56 7.80
CA GLY A 18 -6.87 -9.31 8.59
C GLY A 18 -7.08 -8.43 9.83
N LEU A 19 -8.26 -7.84 10.00
CA LEU A 19 -8.54 -6.88 11.08
C LEU A 19 -8.87 -7.52 12.44
N ARG A 20 -8.90 -8.86 12.54
CA ARG A 20 -9.10 -9.62 13.79
C ARG A 20 -7.83 -10.36 14.19
N GLY A 21 -7.54 -10.45 15.49
CA GLY A 21 -6.34 -11.14 16.01
C GLY A 21 -5.08 -10.26 15.96
N ASP A 22 -3.92 -10.87 15.67
CA ASP A 22 -2.65 -10.16 15.57
C ASP A 22 -2.55 -9.37 14.24
N VAL A 23 -3.02 -8.12 14.28
CA VAL A 23 -3.02 -7.20 13.14
C VAL A 23 -1.60 -6.89 12.67
N GLU A 24 -0.62 -6.86 13.58
CA GLU A 24 0.76 -6.52 13.26
C GLU A 24 1.44 -7.66 12.49
N ALA A 25 1.28 -8.91 12.95
CA ALA A 25 1.78 -10.07 12.21
C ALA A 25 1.18 -10.17 10.80
N LYS A 26 -0.10 -9.80 10.64
CA LYS A 26 -0.78 -9.82 9.35
C LYS A 26 -0.37 -8.65 8.44
N ARG A 27 -0.09 -7.48 9.01
CA ARG A 27 0.54 -6.36 8.30
C ARG A 27 1.89 -6.79 7.73
N GLU A 28 2.73 -7.42 8.54
CA GLU A 28 4.04 -7.93 8.09
C GLU A 28 3.90 -9.04 7.04
N ALA A 29 2.91 -9.92 7.15
CA ALA A 29 2.59 -10.89 6.11
C ALA A 29 2.17 -10.20 4.79
N LEU A 30 1.35 -9.15 4.87
CA LEU A 30 0.92 -8.39 3.70
C LEU A 30 2.10 -7.72 2.99
N ILE A 31 3.00 -7.09 3.74
CA ILE A 31 4.22 -6.46 3.20
C ILE A 31 5.06 -7.52 2.46
N ARG A 32 5.26 -8.70 3.05
CA ARG A 32 6.00 -9.79 2.39
C ARG A 32 5.34 -10.27 1.10
N ASP A 33 4.02 -10.43 1.09
CA ASP A 33 3.28 -10.84 -0.11
C ASP A 33 3.42 -9.82 -1.25
N LEU A 34 3.31 -8.52 -0.93
CA LEU A 34 3.48 -7.43 -1.89
C LEU A 34 4.92 -7.34 -2.39
N ALA A 35 5.91 -7.63 -1.56
CA ALA A 35 7.31 -7.66 -1.97
C ALA A 35 7.55 -8.78 -2.98
N GLY A 36 6.96 -9.95 -2.75
CA GLY A 36 6.95 -11.05 -3.72
C GLY A 36 6.24 -10.68 -5.02
N TYR A 37 5.12 -9.94 -4.97
CA TYR A 37 4.45 -9.43 -6.17
C TYR A 37 5.35 -8.47 -6.96
N ARG A 38 5.96 -7.50 -6.28
CA ARG A 38 6.92 -6.56 -6.88
C ARG A 38 8.08 -7.30 -7.56
N GLN A 39 8.68 -8.30 -6.91
CA GLN A 39 9.78 -9.07 -7.51
C GLN A 39 9.35 -9.81 -8.78
N ARG A 40 8.14 -10.37 -8.80
CA ARG A 40 7.62 -11.09 -9.98
C ARG A 40 7.28 -10.17 -11.15
N LYS A 41 6.71 -8.98 -10.87
CA LYS A 41 6.19 -8.08 -11.91
C LYS A 41 7.13 -6.93 -12.27
N GLY A 42 8.08 -6.59 -11.40
CA GLY A 42 9.04 -5.50 -11.62
C GLY A 42 8.47 -4.08 -11.46
N HIS A 43 7.21 -3.94 -11.04
CA HIS A 43 6.59 -2.65 -10.79
C HIS A 43 7.00 -2.08 -9.43
N PRO A 44 7.38 -0.80 -9.32
CA PRO A 44 7.48 -0.13 -8.04
C PRO A 44 6.15 -0.20 -7.29
N VAL A 45 6.20 -0.48 -5.99
CA VAL A 45 5.01 -0.57 -5.14
C VAL A 45 5.25 0.24 -3.88
N THR A 46 4.34 1.16 -3.61
CA THR A 46 4.25 1.94 -2.37
C THR A 46 2.98 1.53 -1.63
N VAL A 47 3.10 1.16 -0.36
CA VAL A 47 1.98 0.76 0.51
C VAL A 47 1.75 1.85 1.54
N VAL A 48 0.55 2.41 1.58
CA VAL A 48 0.15 3.45 2.51
C VAL A 48 -0.67 2.83 3.64
N PHE A 49 -0.25 3.02 4.88
CA PHE A 49 -1.00 2.62 6.06
C PHE A 49 -1.48 3.84 6.84
N ASP A 50 -2.76 3.87 7.20
CA ASP A 50 -3.33 4.89 8.07
C ASP A 50 -2.69 4.87 9.48
N GLY A 51 -2.14 6.00 9.89
CA GLY A 51 -1.51 6.19 11.21
C GLY A 51 -2.48 6.19 12.40
N TRP A 52 -3.79 6.02 12.21
CA TRP A 52 -4.82 6.19 13.24
C TRP A 52 -4.57 5.46 14.58
N ARG A 53 -3.89 4.31 14.60
CA ARG A 53 -3.67 3.51 15.83
C ARG A 53 -2.32 3.71 16.54
N SER A 54 -1.32 4.28 15.88
CA SER A 54 0.06 4.33 16.41
C SER A 54 0.78 5.64 16.08
N GLY A 55 0.04 6.64 15.60
CA GLY A 55 0.55 7.78 14.85
C GLY A 55 1.69 8.53 15.54
N HIS A 56 2.83 8.56 14.87
CA HIS A 56 3.83 9.59 15.07
C HIS A 56 3.29 10.93 14.54
N PRO A 57 3.76 12.08 15.08
CA PRO A 57 3.34 13.41 14.63
C PRO A 57 3.73 13.73 13.17
N VAL A 58 4.55 12.88 12.54
CA VAL A 58 5.07 13.05 11.18
C VAL A 58 4.80 11.81 10.34
N GLU A 59 4.61 12.04 9.04
CA GLU A 59 4.61 10.97 8.04
C GLU A 59 5.96 10.23 8.08
N ARG A 60 5.92 8.89 8.00
CA ARG A 60 7.13 8.08 7.88
C ARG A 60 7.07 7.21 6.64
N ALA A 61 8.05 7.37 5.77
CA ALA A 61 8.33 6.42 4.69
C ALA A 61 9.47 5.50 5.13
N GLN A 62 9.32 4.19 4.88
CA GLN A 62 10.32 3.19 5.21
C GLN A 62 10.42 2.17 4.09
N TRP A 63 11.64 1.82 3.70
CA TRP A 63 11.87 0.77 2.72
C TRP A 63 11.86 -0.59 3.40
N ARG A 64 10.97 -1.47 2.96
CA ARG A 64 10.77 -2.84 3.50
C ARG A 64 10.76 -3.81 2.33
N GLU A 65 11.70 -4.74 2.27
CA GLU A 65 11.72 -5.79 1.23
C GLU A 65 11.66 -5.22 -0.23
N GLY A 66 12.21 -4.01 -0.43
CA GLY A 66 12.17 -3.30 -1.70
C GLY A 66 10.84 -2.60 -2.03
N LEU A 67 9.87 -2.64 -1.12
CA LEU A 67 8.67 -1.82 -1.13
C LEU A 67 8.91 -0.52 -0.37
N GLU A 68 8.24 0.54 -0.80
CA GLU A 68 8.14 1.75 0.00
C GLU A 68 6.87 1.64 0.88
N VAL A 69 7.02 1.74 2.19
CA VAL A 69 5.91 1.69 3.14
C VAL A 69 5.76 3.06 3.77
N VAL A 70 4.64 3.72 3.51
CA VAL A 70 4.32 5.06 3.99
C VAL A 70 3.26 4.97 5.09
N TYR A 71 3.53 5.58 6.22
CA TYR A 71 2.59 5.72 7.33
C TYR A 71 2.09 7.15 7.35
N SER A 72 0.77 7.34 7.25
CA SER A 72 0.19 8.68 7.34
C SER A 72 0.43 9.28 8.72
N ARG A 73 0.50 10.62 8.80
CA ARG A 73 0.63 11.33 10.07
C ARG A 73 -0.67 11.22 10.89
N GLN A 74 -0.58 11.44 12.19
CA GLN A 74 -1.76 11.50 13.04
C GLN A 74 -2.75 12.58 12.53
N GLY A 75 -4.01 12.19 12.34
CA GLY A 75 -5.06 13.07 11.81
C GLY A 75 -5.12 13.18 10.28
N GLU A 76 -4.25 12.48 9.54
CA GLU A 76 -4.31 12.35 8.07
C GLU A 76 -4.69 10.93 7.67
N THR A 77 -5.65 10.81 6.76
CA THR A 77 -6.09 9.52 6.22
C THR A 77 -5.13 8.99 5.16
N ALA A 78 -5.07 7.66 5.00
CA ALA A 78 -4.33 7.03 3.91
C ALA A 78 -4.73 7.60 2.54
N ASP A 79 -6.03 7.83 2.31
CA ASP A 79 -6.56 8.45 1.08
C ASP A 79 -5.89 9.78 0.72
N THR A 80 -5.60 10.61 1.72
CA THR A 80 -4.97 11.92 1.48
C THR A 80 -3.54 11.75 1.00
N VAL A 81 -2.79 10.84 1.62
CA VAL A 81 -1.42 10.51 1.21
C VAL A 81 -1.42 9.88 -0.18
N ILE A 82 -2.34 8.94 -0.45
CA ILE A 82 -2.49 8.27 -1.74
C ILE A 82 -2.78 9.29 -2.85
N LYS A 83 -3.71 10.23 -2.63
CA LYS A 83 -4.00 11.31 -3.60
C LYS A 83 -2.77 12.15 -3.90
N ARG A 84 -2.01 12.54 -2.86
CA ARG A 84 -0.78 13.32 -3.03
C ARG A 84 0.31 12.56 -3.80
N LEU A 85 0.42 11.25 -3.58
CA LEU A 85 1.32 10.39 -4.35
C LEU A 85 0.83 10.25 -5.79
N ALA A 86 -0.47 10.04 -6.00
CA ALA A 86 -1.06 9.91 -7.32
C ALA A 86 -0.88 11.18 -8.15
N GLU A 87 -1.07 12.36 -7.56
CA GLU A 87 -0.78 13.65 -8.20
C GLU A 87 0.71 13.80 -8.54
N ARG A 88 1.60 13.31 -7.67
CA ARG A 88 3.05 13.37 -7.90
C ARG A 88 3.50 12.48 -9.06
N TYR A 89 2.99 11.25 -9.13
CA TYR A 89 3.37 10.29 -10.16
C TYR A 89 2.52 10.42 -11.45
N GLY A 90 1.40 11.13 -11.39
CA GLY A 90 0.54 11.40 -12.53
C GLY A 90 0.01 10.14 -13.20
N SER A 91 0.08 10.10 -14.53
CA SER A 91 -0.38 8.97 -15.35
C SER A 91 0.47 7.70 -15.22
N ASP A 92 1.64 7.78 -14.61
CA ASP A 92 2.55 6.64 -14.44
C ASP A 92 2.32 5.88 -13.13
N CYS A 93 1.17 6.11 -12.47
CA CYS A 93 0.78 5.36 -11.29
C CYS A 93 -0.62 4.75 -11.38
N ALA A 94 -0.80 3.67 -10.64
CA ALA A 94 -2.09 3.06 -10.40
C ALA A 94 -2.35 3.05 -8.89
N VAL A 95 -3.45 3.69 -8.49
CA VAL A 95 -3.93 3.64 -7.12
C VAL A 95 -4.77 2.39 -6.93
N VAL A 96 -4.53 1.67 -5.85
CA VAL A 96 -5.31 0.53 -5.43
C VAL A 96 -5.77 0.77 -4.01
N SER A 97 -7.06 1.09 -3.87
CA SER A 97 -7.72 1.15 -2.58
C SER A 97 -8.33 -0.21 -2.22
N SER A 98 -8.80 -1.00 -3.19
CA SER A 98 -9.58 -2.22 -2.93
C SER A 98 -9.06 -3.50 -3.61
N ASP A 99 -9.40 -4.67 -3.07
CA ASP A 99 -8.94 -5.99 -3.57
C ASP A 99 -9.39 -6.30 -5.02
N HIS A 100 -10.54 -5.75 -5.45
CA HIS A 100 -10.98 -5.81 -6.85
C HIS A 100 -10.01 -5.09 -7.80
N GLU A 101 -9.41 -3.98 -7.37
CA GLU A 101 -8.47 -3.22 -8.18
C GLU A 101 -7.14 -3.96 -8.31
N ILE A 102 -6.63 -4.61 -7.24
CA ILE A 102 -5.45 -5.48 -7.34
C ILE A 102 -5.74 -6.66 -8.25
N GLY A 103 -6.87 -7.35 -8.07
CA GLY A 103 -7.22 -8.50 -8.89
C GLY A 103 -7.37 -8.14 -10.36
N ASN A 104 -8.01 -7.02 -10.67
CA ASN A 104 -8.15 -6.53 -12.04
C ASN A 104 -6.82 -6.01 -12.60
N PHE A 105 -6.03 -5.28 -11.82
CA PHE A 105 -4.71 -4.81 -12.26
C PHE A 105 -3.76 -5.99 -12.51
N ALA A 106 -3.74 -6.97 -11.61
CA ALA A 106 -2.92 -8.17 -11.72
C ALA A 106 -3.36 -9.08 -12.86
N ARG A 107 -4.65 -9.11 -13.23
CA ARG A 107 -5.14 -9.79 -14.44
C ARG A 107 -4.84 -9.01 -15.72
N ALA A 108 -5.01 -7.69 -15.69
CA ALA A 108 -4.81 -6.82 -16.86
C ALA A 108 -3.33 -6.68 -17.25
N HIS A 109 -2.43 -6.79 -16.27
CA HIS A 109 -0.97 -6.78 -16.45
C HIS A 109 -0.37 -8.15 -16.09
N GLY A 110 -1.22 -9.18 -16.15
CA GLY A 110 -1.00 -10.59 -15.80
C GLY A 110 -0.32 -11.37 -16.89
#